data_AF-A0A7C2EEX5-F1
#
_entry.id   AF-A0A7C2EEX5-F1
#
_cell.length_a   1.000
_cell.length_b   1.000
_cell.length_c   1.000
_cell.angle_alpha   90.00
_cell.angle_beta   90.00
_cell.angle_gamma   90.00
#
_symmetry.space_group_name_H-M   'P 1'
#
loop_
_entity.id
_entity.type
_entity.pdbx_description
1 polymer ?
#
loop_
_entity_poly.entity_id
_entity_poly.type
_entity_poly.pdbx_seq_one_letter_code
_entity_poly.pdbx_strand_id
1 'polypeptide(L)'
;MVQVDVFWSYALGAGFALGAWRQLRKQKLDNEIRRWRLGWKERLDAGQSETEGEMTASGSPPLSYKNHLEFRQLVRELRKGGMETGKPGLKSLKEMRKLAMAWFKENGDAFNNEHFLKNLLFLSLLFVPSGAVLLWSNPNWETMQAGSYETIPQWLVGIFTTTNVTQGILGFYNTYKCLMKGKYYRASLHSILSYAGFFFILANGWDNQGYRRFFSRNREAFDNWKWTNVFGWAVSDAVIILLTYGAVFLPLMYYWIIDWLLKGQDMEKGLEESPDFFDRIPEVRKLFTEINAAVFGISLGSAVLATVLIRKFGWPAGMTGYAAFLALMLNKWGLGSALCKRIMGVDSLQGIPIEEEVAKAIEEQKALVATS
;
A
#
# COMPACT_ATOMS: atom_id res chain seq x y z
N MET A 1 18.31 4.95 4.56
CA MET A 1 16.97 4.75 5.09
C MET A 1 15.93 5.61 4.41
N VAL A 2 16.19 6.88 4.10
CA VAL A 2 15.29 7.71 3.26
C VAL A 2 14.72 6.98 2.02
N GLN A 3 15.54 6.18 1.33
CA GLN A 3 15.11 5.37 0.18
C GLN A 3 14.21 4.17 0.55
N VAL A 4 14.45 3.54 1.70
CA VAL A 4 13.71 2.35 2.14
C VAL A 4 12.33 2.72 2.71
N ASP A 5 12.22 3.91 3.29
CA ASP A 5 10.99 4.39 3.91
C ASP A 5 9.82 4.52 2.92
N VAL A 6 10.12 4.81 1.66
CA VAL A 6 9.16 4.77 0.55
C VAL A 6 8.47 3.40 0.47
N PHE A 7 9.27 2.34 0.50
CA PHE A 7 8.78 0.96 0.43
C PHE A 7 8.09 0.55 1.71
N TRP A 8 8.63 0.96 2.87
CA TRP A 8 8.04 0.63 4.15
C TRP A 8 6.66 1.29 4.30
N SER A 9 6.55 2.58 4.02
CA SER A 9 5.28 3.30 4.07
C SER A 9 4.25 2.71 3.10
N TYR A 10 4.66 2.39 1.87
CA TYR A 10 3.80 1.70 0.93
C TYR A 10 3.31 0.36 1.48
N ALA A 11 4.21 -0.44 2.07
CA ALA A 11 3.88 -1.73 2.65
C ALA A 11 2.92 -1.61 3.83
N LEU A 12 3.07 -0.56 4.66
CA LEU A 12 2.14 -0.22 5.73
C LEU A 12 0.75 0.06 5.15
N GLY A 13 0.63 1.01 4.22
CA GLY A 13 -0.66 1.34 3.59
C GLY A 13 -1.33 0.14 2.93
N ALA A 14 -0.55 -0.68 2.22
CA ALA A 14 -1.04 -1.93 1.64
C ALA A 14 -1.51 -2.93 2.72
N GLY A 15 -0.76 -3.05 3.82
CA GLY A 15 -1.11 -3.92 4.95
C GLY A 15 -2.41 -3.51 5.65
N PHE A 16 -2.64 -2.20 5.84
CA PHE A 16 -3.91 -1.69 6.39
C PHE A 16 -5.10 -2.02 5.48
N ALA A 17 -4.98 -1.78 4.17
CA ALA A 17 -6.02 -2.12 3.21
C ALA A 17 -6.27 -3.65 3.16
N LEU A 18 -5.19 -4.45 3.21
CA LEU A 18 -5.28 -5.90 3.21
C LEU A 18 -5.90 -6.43 4.51
N GLY A 19 -5.62 -5.83 5.66
CA GLY A 19 -6.22 -6.21 6.94
C GLY A 19 -7.73 -5.96 6.97
N ALA A 20 -8.18 -4.83 6.41
CA ALA A 20 -9.58 -4.41 6.38
C ALA A 20 -10.36 -4.87 5.14
N TRP A 21 -9.85 -5.84 4.37
CA TRP A 21 -10.32 -6.07 3.02
C TRP A 21 -11.82 -6.46 2.93
N ARG A 22 -12.33 -7.20 3.91
CA ARG A 22 -13.73 -7.65 3.96
C ARG A 22 -14.66 -6.48 4.29
N GLN A 23 -14.29 -5.68 5.27
CA GLN A 23 -15.01 -4.47 5.67
C GLN A 23 -15.09 -3.48 4.52
N LEU A 24 -13.97 -3.24 3.83
CA LEU A 24 -13.90 -2.34 2.68
C LEU A 24 -14.81 -2.82 1.53
N ARG A 25 -14.84 -4.12 1.25
CA ARG A 25 -15.74 -4.69 0.23
C ARG A 25 -17.20 -4.55 0.63
N LYS A 26 -17.56 -4.94 1.86
CA LYS A 26 -18.93 -4.81 2.38
C LYS A 26 -19.41 -3.36 2.33
N GLN A 27 -18.60 -2.42 2.80
CA GLN A 27 -18.94 -1.00 2.77
C GLN A 27 -19.18 -0.50 1.34
N LYS A 28 -18.36 -0.92 0.37
CA LYS A 28 -18.59 -0.55 -1.04
C LYS A 28 -19.89 -1.15 -1.57
N LEU A 29 -20.16 -2.42 -1.27
CA LEU A 29 -21.41 -3.09 -1.64
C LEU A 29 -22.63 -2.33 -1.09
N ASP A 30 -22.63 -2.03 0.21
CA ASP A 30 -23.71 -1.33 0.90
C ASP A 30 -23.91 0.09 0.33
N ASN A 31 -22.82 0.81 0.05
CA ASN A 31 -22.86 2.14 -0.55
C ASN A 31 -23.48 2.12 -1.96
N GLU A 32 -23.12 1.14 -2.79
CA GLU A 32 -23.67 0.99 -4.15
C GLU A 32 -25.16 0.61 -4.13
N ILE A 33 -25.55 -0.32 -3.25
CA ILE A 33 -26.96 -0.68 -3.04
C ILE A 33 -27.76 0.54 -2.59
N ARG A 34 -27.22 1.32 -1.64
CA ARG A 34 -27.87 2.56 -1.17
C ARG A 34 -28.01 3.58 -2.30
N ARG A 35 -26.97 3.79 -3.12
CA ARG A 35 -27.02 4.68 -4.29
C ARG A 35 -28.11 4.23 -5.27
N TRP A 36 -28.24 2.92 -5.49
CA TRP A 36 -29.30 2.36 -6.33
C TRP A 36 -30.69 2.63 -5.74
N ARG A 37 -30.93 2.34 -4.45
CA ARG A 37 -32.22 2.59 -3.77
C ARG A 37 -32.65 4.05 -3.82
N LEU A 38 -31.69 4.98 -3.77
CA LEU A 38 -31.97 6.41 -3.83
C LEU A 38 -32.16 6.92 -5.28
N GLY A 39 -32.09 6.05 -6.30
CA GLY A 39 -32.21 6.44 -7.71
C GLY A 39 -31.04 7.28 -8.21
N TRP A 40 -29.88 7.25 -7.54
CA TRP A 40 -28.73 8.09 -7.89
C TRP A 40 -28.04 7.65 -9.18
N LYS A 41 -28.26 6.41 -9.63
CA LYS A 41 -27.73 5.91 -10.91
C LYS A 41 -28.52 6.44 -12.11
N GLU A 42 -29.86 6.52 -12.02
CA GLU A 42 -30.72 7.03 -13.10
C GLU A 42 -30.61 8.55 -13.30
N ARG A 43 -30.35 9.33 -12.23
CA ARG A 43 -30.14 10.79 -12.37
C ARG A 43 -28.80 11.19 -13.01
N LEU A 44 -27.81 10.30 -13.09
CA LEU A 44 -26.53 10.60 -13.76
C LEU A 44 -26.64 10.46 -15.28
N ASP A 45 -27.54 9.61 -15.77
CA ASP A 45 -27.84 9.49 -17.20
C ASP A 45 -28.98 10.44 -17.62
N ALA A 46 -29.94 10.73 -16.74
CA ALA A 46 -31.03 11.67 -17.02
C ALA A 46 -30.63 13.16 -16.95
N GLY A 47 -29.42 13.48 -16.46
CA GLY A 47 -28.89 14.85 -16.41
C GLY A 47 -28.31 15.36 -17.74
N GLN A 48 -28.40 14.59 -18.82
CA GLN A 48 -27.98 14.99 -20.18
C GLN A 48 -29.11 14.90 -21.23
N SER A 49 -30.36 14.64 -20.84
CA SER A 49 -31.50 14.62 -21.77
C SER A 49 -32.45 15.79 -21.56
N GLU A 50 -31.93 17.02 -21.53
CA GLU A 50 -32.75 18.21 -21.79
C GLU A 50 -32.03 19.10 -22.79
N THR A 51 -31.78 18.59 -23.99
CA THR A 51 -32.09 19.24 -25.29
C THR A 51 -31.52 18.39 -26.42
N GLU A 52 -32.27 18.38 -27.53
CA GLU A 52 -31.89 17.94 -28.88
C GLU A 52 -31.99 16.44 -29.17
N GLY A 53 -33.06 16.11 -29.89
CA GLY A 53 -33.14 14.88 -30.65
C GLY A 53 -32.24 14.95 -31.88
N GLU A 54 -31.48 13.89 -32.10
CA GLU A 54 -31.30 13.26 -33.42
C GLU A 54 -30.53 11.95 -33.21
N MET A 55 -31.05 10.87 -33.78
CA MET A 55 -30.40 9.56 -33.79
C MET A 55 -29.09 9.65 -34.56
N THR A 56 -27.96 9.38 -33.91
CA THR A 56 -26.80 8.81 -34.62
C THR A 56 -26.16 7.70 -33.80
N ALA A 57 -26.05 6.54 -34.45
CA ALA A 57 -25.33 5.38 -33.97
C ALA A 57 -23.83 5.67 -33.97
N SER A 58 -23.25 5.99 -32.81
CA SER A 58 -21.83 5.72 -32.57
C SER A 58 -21.61 5.44 -31.09
N GLY A 59 -21.02 4.28 -30.81
CA GLY A 59 -20.73 3.82 -29.45
C GLY A 59 -19.73 4.75 -28.77
N SER A 60 -20.24 5.73 -28.04
CA SER A 60 -19.44 6.51 -27.11
C SER A 60 -19.10 5.63 -25.91
N PRO A 61 -17.82 5.51 -25.54
CA PRO A 61 -17.44 4.70 -24.40
C PRO A 61 -17.97 5.33 -23.10
N PRO A 62 -18.24 4.52 -22.06
CA PRO A 62 -18.82 5.00 -20.81
C PRO A 62 -18.01 6.16 -20.20
N LEU A 63 -18.68 7.09 -19.52
CA LEU A 63 -18.13 8.35 -19.00
C LEU A 63 -16.82 8.17 -18.20
N SER A 64 -16.68 7.06 -17.48
CA SER A 64 -15.46 6.65 -16.74
C SER A 64 -14.24 6.42 -17.66
N TYR A 65 -14.46 5.86 -18.85
CA TYR A 65 -13.39 5.60 -19.82
C TYR A 65 -12.89 6.90 -20.46
N LYS A 66 -13.79 7.84 -20.77
CA LYS A 66 -13.45 9.15 -21.34
C LYS A 66 -12.64 9.99 -20.35
N ASN A 67 -13.08 10.07 -19.09
CA ASN A 67 -12.34 10.77 -18.03
C ASN A 67 -10.95 10.17 -17.78
N HIS A 68 -10.82 8.83 -17.86
CA HIS A 68 -9.52 8.17 -17.71
C HIS A 68 -8.55 8.46 -18.87
N LEU A 69 -9.08 8.57 -20.10
CA LEU A 69 -8.31 8.94 -21.29
C LEU A 69 -7.86 10.41 -21.25
N GLU A 70 -8.76 11.31 -20.89
CA GLU A 70 -8.47 12.74 -20.74
C GLU A 70 -7.42 12.98 -19.65
N PHE A 71 -7.51 12.30 -18.51
CA PHE A 71 -6.49 12.37 -17.47
C PHE A 71 -5.13 11.85 -17.96
N ARG A 72 -5.10 10.73 -18.71
CA ARG A 72 -3.84 10.21 -19.29
C ARG A 72 -3.26 11.14 -20.35
N GLN A 73 -4.09 11.80 -21.15
CA GLN A 73 -3.66 12.80 -22.12
C GLN A 73 -3.06 14.01 -21.41
N LEU A 74 -3.74 14.54 -20.40
CA LEU A 74 -3.24 15.65 -19.58
C LEU A 74 -1.90 15.30 -18.91
N VAL A 75 -1.77 14.11 -18.31
CA VAL A 75 -0.51 13.65 -17.71
C VAL A 75 0.59 13.52 -18.75
N ARG A 76 0.29 13.07 -19.97
CA ARG A 76 1.27 13.03 -21.08
C ARG A 76 1.67 14.41 -21.55
N GLU A 77 0.74 15.35 -21.61
CA GLU A 77 0.99 16.74 -21.99
C GLU A 77 1.88 17.43 -20.94
N LEU A 78 1.55 17.27 -19.65
CA LEU A 78 2.39 17.77 -18.55
C LEU A 78 3.79 17.15 -18.56
N ARG A 79 3.91 15.87 -18.94
CA ARG A 79 5.20 15.17 -19.05
C ARG A 79 6.00 15.58 -20.28
N LYS A 80 5.35 16.04 -21.35
CA LYS A 80 5.99 16.52 -22.59
C LYS A 80 6.38 18.00 -22.52
N GLY A 81 5.57 18.84 -21.88
CA GLY A 81 5.80 20.28 -21.78
C GLY A 81 6.72 20.69 -20.64
N GLY A 82 6.87 19.85 -19.59
CA GLY A 82 7.44 20.33 -18.33
C GLY A 82 6.57 21.45 -17.72
N MET A 83 6.81 21.79 -16.45
CA MET A 83 6.28 23.05 -15.94
C MET A 83 7.14 24.18 -16.51
N GLU A 84 6.85 24.61 -17.74
CA GLU A 84 7.41 25.85 -18.27
C GLU A 84 7.15 26.96 -17.24
N THR A 85 8.18 27.73 -16.93
CA THR A 85 8.19 28.85 -15.98
C THR A 85 7.44 30.06 -16.53
N GLY A 86 6.20 29.85 -16.94
CA GLY A 86 5.22 30.84 -17.37
C GLY A 86 3.86 30.36 -16.90
N LYS A 87 3.39 30.93 -15.78
CA LYS A 87 2.10 30.75 -15.08
C LYS A 87 1.21 29.64 -15.69
N PRO A 88 0.98 28.50 -15.03
CA PRO A 88 -0.03 27.55 -15.49
C PRO A 88 -1.34 28.33 -15.69
N GLY A 89 -1.80 28.41 -16.95
CA GLY A 89 -2.95 29.24 -17.29
C GLY A 89 -4.13 28.85 -16.42
N LEU A 90 -4.90 29.82 -15.91
CA LEU A 90 -6.04 29.57 -15.01
C LEU A 90 -6.99 28.46 -15.51
N LYS A 91 -7.07 28.27 -16.85
CA LYS A 91 -7.79 27.19 -17.51
C LYS A 91 -7.24 25.80 -17.19
N SER A 92 -5.92 25.58 -17.22
CA SER A 92 -5.31 24.29 -16.88
C SER A 92 -5.47 23.93 -15.40
N LEU A 93 -5.44 24.92 -14.50
CA LEU A 93 -5.73 24.73 -13.08
C LEU A 93 -7.20 24.37 -12.83
N LYS A 94 -8.14 25.01 -13.54
CA LYS A 94 -9.57 24.67 -13.47
C LYS A 94 -9.85 23.25 -13.97
N GLU A 95 -9.24 22.85 -15.10
CA GLU A 95 -9.37 21.49 -15.62
C GLU A 95 -8.73 20.45 -14.69
N MET A 96 -7.52 20.72 -14.15
CA MET A 96 -6.91 19.86 -13.14
C MET A 96 -7.80 19.69 -11.91
N ARG A 97 -8.39 20.79 -11.41
CA ARG A 97 -9.35 20.73 -10.29
C ARG A 97 -10.56 19.87 -10.63
N LYS A 98 -11.14 20.04 -11.83
CA LYS A 98 -12.31 19.27 -12.28
C LYS A 98 -11.99 17.77 -12.35
N LEU A 99 -10.85 17.41 -12.94
CA LEU A 99 -10.38 16.03 -13.02
C LEU A 99 -10.08 15.43 -11.65
N ALA A 100 -9.42 16.19 -10.77
CA ALA A 100 -9.18 15.74 -9.40
C ALA A 100 -10.49 15.50 -8.65
N MET A 101 -11.46 16.43 -8.75
CA MET A 101 -12.77 16.27 -8.14
C MET A 101 -13.54 15.06 -8.71
N ALA A 102 -13.52 14.86 -10.03
CA ALA A 102 -14.13 13.70 -10.65
C ALA A 102 -13.49 12.39 -10.17
N TRP A 103 -12.17 12.36 -10.06
CA TRP A 103 -11.43 11.21 -9.56
C TRP A 103 -11.73 10.91 -8.09
N PHE A 104 -11.75 11.94 -7.23
CA PHE A 104 -12.12 11.77 -5.82
C PHE A 104 -13.57 11.33 -5.66
N LYS A 105 -14.48 11.79 -6.53
CA LYS A 105 -15.87 11.34 -6.55
C LYS A 105 -15.97 9.87 -6.94
N GLU A 106 -15.25 9.44 -7.98
CA GLU A 106 -15.23 8.04 -8.45
C GLU A 106 -14.58 7.09 -7.44
N ASN A 107 -13.56 7.57 -6.71
CA ASN A 107 -12.79 6.76 -5.76
C ASN A 107 -13.14 7.07 -4.30
N GLY A 108 -14.27 7.75 -4.06
CA GLY A 108 -14.63 8.25 -2.73
C GLY A 108 -14.70 7.16 -1.68
N ASP A 109 -15.21 5.98 -2.04
CA ASP A 109 -15.32 4.84 -1.12
C ASP A 109 -13.95 4.33 -0.63
N ALA A 110 -12.88 4.54 -1.41
CA ALA A 110 -11.51 4.17 -1.01
C ALA A 110 -10.96 5.09 0.10
N PHE A 111 -11.42 6.35 0.14
CA PHE A 111 -10.89 7.38 1.04
C PHE A 111 -11.86 7.77 2.16
N ASN A 112 -13.15 7.52 1.98
CA ASN A 112 -14.20 7.84 2.94
C ASN A 112 -14.59 6.62 3.77
N ASN A 113 -13.60 6.06 4.47
CA ASN A 113 -13.80 4.95 5.40
C ASN A 113 -12.85 5.06 6.59
N GLU A 114 -13.23 4.42 7.70
CA GLU A 114 -12.46 4.50 8.93
C GLU A 114 -11.07 3.86 8.83
N HIS A 115 -10.89 2.85 7.99
CA HIS A 115 -9.62 2.14 7.83
C HIS A 115 -8.58 3.01 7.12
N PHE A 116 -8.99 3.74 6.09
CA PHE A 116 -8.16 4.73 5.42
C PHE A 116 -7.83 5.89 6.35
N LEU A 117 -8.81 6.38 7.12
CA LEU A 117 -8.55 7.43 8.12
C LEU A 117 -7.53 6.98 9.16
N LYS A 118 -7.68 5.77 9.72
CA LYS A 118 -6.71 5.19 10.67
C LYS A 118 -5.33 5.03 10.04
N ASN A 119 -5.24 4.57 8.78
CA ASN A 119 -3.98 4.53 8.03
C ASN A 119 -3.35 5.92 7.88
N LEU A 120 -4.13 6.93 7.47
CA LEU A 120 -3.65 8.30 7.30
C LEU A 120 -3.13 8.89 8.62
N LEU A 121 -3.87 8.70 9.71
CA LEU A 121 -3.49 9.15 11.05
C LEU A 121 -2.25 8.40 11.54
N PHE A 122 -2.19 7.08 11.35
CA PHE A 122 -1.02 6.28 11.69
C PHE A 122 0.24 6.79 10.99
N LEU A 123 0.14 7.01 9.67
CA LEU A 123 1.26 7.52 8.88
C LEU A 123 1.67 8.93 9.32
N SER A 124 0.71 9.83 9.48
CA SER A 124 0.98 11.25 9.71
C SER A 124 1.40 11.57 11.15
N LEU A 125 0.88 10.82 12.13
CA LEU A 125 1.07 11.11 13.56
C LEU A 125 2.11 10.22 14.23
N LEU A 126 2.38 9.02 13.69
CA LEU A 126 3.30 8.07 14.32
C LEU A 126 4.48 7.76 13.40
N PHE A 127 4.22 7.22 12.21
CA PHE A 127 5.28 6.72 11.34
C PHE A 127 6.20 7.84 10.82
N VAL A 128 5.64 8.88 10.21
CA VAL A 128 6.43 9.98 9.63
C VAL A 128 7.17 10.79 10.69
N PRO A 129 6.56 11.17 11.83
CA PRO A 129 7.30 11.81 12.91
C PRO A 129 8.48 10.98 13.41
N SER A 130 8.34 9.64 13.51
CA SER A 130 9.47 8.78 13.90
C SER A 130 10.63 8.83 12.91
N GLY A 131 10.34 8.79 11.61
CA GLY A 131 11.35 8.93 10.55
C GLY A 131 11.99 10.33 10.54
N ALA A 132 11.21 11.39 10.80
CA ALA A 132 11.74 12.75 10.89
C ALA A 132 12.71 12.92 12.06
N VAL A 133 12.39 12.34 13.22
CA VAL A 133 13.27 12.33 14.40
C VAL A 133 14.53 11.52 14.15
N LEU A 134 14.44 10.38 13.46
CA LEU A 134 15.60 9.60 13.03
C LEU A 134 16.49 10.37 12.06
N LEU A 135 15.90 11.01 11.04
CA LEU A 135 16.63 11.82 10.07
C LEU A 135 17.35 12.99 10.71
N TRP A 136 16.69 13.66 11.65
CA TRP A 136 17.25 14.79 12.37
C TRP A 136 18.38 14.37 13.31
N SER A 137 18.17 13.31 14.09
CA SER A 137 19.12 12.90 15.14
C SER A 137 20.28 12.07 14.61
N ASN A 138 20.06 11.31 13.52
CA ASN A 138 21.04 10.39 12.94
C ASN A 138 21.10 10.51 11.40
N PRO A 139 21.38 11.70 10.84
CA PRO A 139 21.30 11.94 9.39
C PRO A 139 22.24 11.05 8.56
N ASN A 140 23.44 10.76 9.09
CA ASN A 140 24.36 9.81 8.47
C ASN A 140 23.72 8.44 8.33
N TRP A 141 23.15 7.89 9.40
CA TRP A 141 22.52 6.59 9.37
C TRP A 141 21.27 6.58 8.47
N GLU A 142 20.43 7.60 8.63
CA GLU A 142 19.17 7.72 7.89
C GLU A 142 19.38 7.87 6.38
N THR A 143 20.52 8.41 5.95
CA THR A 143 20.88 8.49 4.51
C THR A 143 21.68 7.29 4.02
N MET A 144 21.76 6.19 4.78
CA MET A 144 22.66 5.05 4.49
C MET A 144 24.14 5.48 4.38
N GLN A 145 24.60 6.37 5.25
CA GLN A 145 25.95 6.94 5.31
C GLN A 145 26.30 7.84 4.11
N ALA A 146 25.32 8.40 3.40
CA ALA A 146 25.55 9.22 2.21
C ALA A 146 25.63 10.73 2.48
N GLY A 147 24.97 11.22 3.54
CA GLY A 147 24.99 12.63 3.90
C GLY A 147 24.93 12.84 5.41
N SER A 148 25.43 13.98 5.86
CA SER A 148 25.40 14.43 7.25
C SER A 148 24.39 15.56 7.44
N TYR A 149 24.27 16.04 8.68
CA TYR A 149 23.41 17.17 9.01
C TYR A 149 23.75 18.42 8.17
N GLU A 150 25.03 18.64 7.91
CA GLU A 150 25.55 19.80 7.16
C GLU A 150 25.37 19.67 5.65
N THR A 151 25.22 18.45 5.12
CA THR A 151 25.18 18.21 3.67
C THR A 151 23.79 17.86 3.15
N ILE A 152 22.86 17.45 4.02
CA ILE A 152 21.50 17.09 3.58
C ILE A 152 20.73 18.37 3.25
N PRO A 153 20.23 18.52 2.01
CA PRO A 153 19.48 19.71 1.65
C PRO A 153 18.09 19.69 2.32
N GLN A 154 17.66 20.85 2.82
CA GLN A 154 16.39 21.01 3.55
C GLN A 154 15.17 20.53 2.75
N TRP A 155 15.17 20.72 1.43
CA TRP A 155 14.08 20.25 0.57
C TRP A 155 13.95 18.71 0.58
N LEU A 156 15.05 17.97 0.77
CA LEU A 156 15.01 16.50 0.85
C LEU A 156 14.25 16.05 2.09
N VAL A 157 14.38 16.79 3.21
CA VAL A 157 13.62 16.53 4.44
C VAL A 157 12.12 16.73 4.19
N GLY A 158 11.75 17.82 3.50
CA GLY A 158 10.35 18.08 3.13
C GLY A 158 9.77 17.03 2.16
N ILE A 159 10.56 16.58 1.19
CA ILE A 159 10.17 15.50 0.28
C ILE A 159 10.04 14.17 1.03
N PHE A 160 10.97 13.85 1.93
CA PHE A 160 10.95 12.64 2.73
C PHE A 160 9.66 12.50 3.53
N THR A 161 9.29 13.52 4.30
CA THR A 161 8.06 13.50 5.12
C THR A 161 6.81 13.41 4.24
N THR A 162 6.74 14.18 3.16
CA THR A 162 5.61 14.17 2.22
C THR A 162 5.49 12.83 1.51
N THR A 163 6.62 12.27 1.08
CA THR A 163 6.65 11.03 0.31
C THR A 163 6.23 9.86 1.18
N ASN A 164 6.66 9.80 2.45
CA ASN A 164 6.21 8.74 3.33
C ASN A 164 4.67 8.75 3.49
N VAL A 165 4.01 9.89 3.72
CA VAL A 165 2.53 9.91 3.77
C VAL A 165 1.91 9.47 2.43
N THR A 166 2.36 10.07 1.33
CA THR A 166 1.77 9.80 0.00
C THR A 166 1.98 8.36 -0.48
N GLN A 167 3.11 7.73 -0.16
CA GLN A 167 3.37 6.33 -0.51
C GLN A 167 2.52 5.36 0.28
N GLY A 168 2.24 5.65 1.55
CA GLY A 168 1.28 4.87 2.32
C GLY A 168 -0.16 5.02 1.80
N ILE A 169 -0.58 6.22 1.40
CA ILE A 169 -1.86 6.43 0.71
C ILE A 169 -1.91 5.62 -0.59
N LEU A 170 -0.83 5.65 -1.39
CA LEU A 170 -0.75 4.94 -2.66
C LEU A 170 -0.75 3.42 -2.48
N GLY A 171 -0.07 2.91 -1.45
CA GLY A 171 -0.08 1.49 -1.07
C GLY A 171 -1.48 1.02 -0.70
N PHE A 172 -2.19 1.79 0.11
CA PHE A 172 -3.58 1.52 0.47
C PHE A 172 -4.48 1.51 -0.77
N TYR A 173 -4.42 2.56 -1.58
CA TYR A 173 -5.28 2.72 -2.75
C TYR A 173 -5.09 1.62 -3.80
N ASN A 174 -3.85 1.27 -4.14
CA ASN A 174 -3.60 0.22 -5.13
C ASN A 174 -4.09 -1.15 -4.62
N THR A 175 -3.85 -1.45 -3.35
CA THR A 175 -4.33 -2.68 -2.71
C THR A 175 -5.85 -2.73 -2.72
N TYR A 176 -6.52 -1.65 -2.32
CA TYR A 176 -7.97 -1.48 -2.40
C TYR A 176 -8.51 -1.80 -3.80
N LYS A 177 -7.91 -1.25 -4.87
CA LYS A 177 -8.36 -1.54 -6.25
C LYS A 177 -8.24 -3.01 -6.61
N CYS A 178 -7.19 -3.69 -6.18
CA CYS A 178 -7.04 -5.12 -6.41
C CYS A 178 -8.09 -5.92 -5.65
N LEU A 179 -8.37 -5.55 -4.40
CA LEU A 179 -9.40 -6.16 -3.56
C LEU A 179 -10.80 -6.02 -4.18
N MET A 180 -11.16 -4.82 -4.66
CA MET A 180 -12.45 -4.58 -5.32
C MET A 180 -12.63 -5.43 -6.58
N LYS A 181 -11.54 -5.71 -7.31
CA LYS A 181 -11.56 -6.58 -8.51
C LYS A 181 -11.53 -8.08 -8.18
N GLY A 182 -11.63 -8.47 -6.90
CA GLY A 182 -11.50 -9.85 -6.46
C GLY A 182 -10.09 -10.45 -6.63
N LYS A 183 -9.07 -9.64 -6.92
CA LYS A 183 -7.69 -10.10 -7.19
C LYS A 183 -6.86 -10.14 -5.91
N TYR A 184 -7.26 -10.97 -4.95
CA TYR A 184 -6.69 -11.00 -3.59
C TYR A 184 -5.19 -11.35 -3.57
N TYR A 185 -4.73 -12.22 -4.47
CA TYR A 185 -3.31 -12.52 -4.58
C TYR A 185 -2.50 -11.28 -4.96
N ARG A 186 -2.96 -10.55 -6.00
CA ARG A 186 -2.29 -9.30 -6.43
C ARG A 186 -2.35 -8.23 -5.36
N ALA A 187 -3.46 -8.14 -4.61
CA ALA A 187 -3.56 -7.26 -3.46
C ALA A 187 -2.47 -7.59 -2.41
N SER A 188 -2.29 -8.87 -2.08
CA SER A 188 -1.28 -9.32 -1.12
C SER A 188 0.16 -9.06 -1.60
N LEU A 189 0.41 -9.16 -2.92
CA LEU A 189 1.72 -8.87 -3.50
C LEU A 189 2.16 -7.42 -3.28
N HIS A 190 1.24 -6.46 -3.13
CA HIS A 190 1.61 -5.08 -2.80
C HIS A 190 2.36 -4.98 -1.47
N SER A 191 1.92 -5.71 -0.43
CA SER A 191 2.64 -5.75 0.85
C SER A 191 3.94 -6.56 0.75
N ILE A 192 3.89 -7.77 0.18
CA ILE A 192 5.05 -8.68 0.13
C ILE A 192 6.19 -8.08 -0.69
N LEU A 193 5.90 -7.56 -1.88
CA LEU A 193 6.92 -6.98 -2.77
C LEU A 193 7.49 -5.69 -2.22
N SER A 194 6.68 -4.88 -1.53
CA SER A 194 7.18 -3.65 -0.90
C SER A 194 8.09 -3.96 0.29
N TYR A 195 7.74 -4.92 1.15
CA TYR A 195 8.69 -5.40 2.17
C TYR A 195 9.94 -6.05 1.55
N ALA A 196 9.81 -6.78 0.44
CA ALA A 196 10.96 -7.36 -0.24
C ALA A 196 11.87 -6.26 -0.81
N GLY A 197 11.31 -5.20 -1.38
CA GLY A 197 12.06 -4.02 -1.83
C GLY A 197 12.76 -3.28 -0.69
N PHE A 198 12.05 -3.07 0.42
CA PHE A 198 12.59 -2.51 1.66
C PHE A 198 13.83 -3.31 2.14
N PHE A 199 13.69 -4.62 2.34
CA PHE A 199 14.80 -5.46 2.79
C PHE A 199 15.90 -5.60 1.74
N PHE A 200 15.56 -5.58 0.45
CA PHE A 200 16.53 -5.63 -0.63
C PHE A 200 17.47 -4.43 -0.59
N ILE A 201 16.93 -3.21 -0.41
CA ILE A 201 17.76 -2.00 -0.28
C ILE A 201 18.55 -2.02 1.03
N LEU A 202 17.98 -2.53 2.13
CA LEU A 202 18.72 -2.69 3.38
C LEU A 202 19.91 -3.65 3.24
N ALA A 203 19.72 -4.77 2.57
CA ALA A 203 20.76 -5.78 2.43
C ALA A 203 21.82 -5.38 1.38
N ASN A 204 21.37 -4.91 0.21
CA ASN A 204 22.25 -4.63 -0.93
C ASN A 204 22.68 -3.17 -0.99
N GLY A 205 21.78 -2.22 -0.73
CA GLY A 205 22.03 -0.81 -1.06
C GLY A 205 22.24 -0.61 -2.56
N TRP A 206 22.74 0.56 -2.95
CA TRP A 206 23.07 0.85 -4.36
C TRP A 206 24.45 0.31 -4.78
N ASP A 207 25.30 -0.06 -3.82
CA ASP A 207 26.70 -0.43 -4.02
C ASP A 207 27.06 -1.83 -3.48
N ASN A 208 26.05 -2.68 -3.22
CA ASN A 208 26.20 -4.00 -2.59
C ASN A 208 26.81 -3.98 -1.17
N GLN A 209 26.75 -2.83 -0.50
CA GLN A 209 27.19 -2.63 0.89
C GLN A 209 26.06 -2.19 1.83
N GLY A 210 24.79 -2.36 1.45
CA GLY A 210 23.62 -1.98 2.24
C GLY A 210 23.69 -2.43 3.69
N TYR A 211 23.92 -3.73 3.95
CA TYR A 211 23.98 -4.23 5.33
C TYR A 211 25.14 -3.61 6.13
N ARG A 212 26.27 -3.29 5.48
CA ARG A 212 27.40 -2.62 6.15
C ARG A 212 27.00 -1.21 6.55
N ARG A 213 26.29 -0.49 5.67
CA ARG A 213 25.75 0.85 5.96
C ARG A 213 24.73 0.81 7.09
N PHE A 214 23.86 -0.20 7.08
CA PHE A 214 22.82 -0.41 8.10
C PHE A 214 23.40 -0.67 9.49
N PHE A 215 24.31 -1.63 9.60
CA PHE A 215 24.92 -2.04 10.86
C PHE A 215 26.09 -1.15 11.30
N SER A 216 26.28 0.01 10.66
CA SER A 216 27.28 1.00 11.07
C SER A 216 26.57 2.15 11.78
N ARG A 217 26.95 2.42 13.03
CA ARG A 217 26.36 3.53 13.80
C ARG A 217 26.64 4.91 13.19
N ASN A 218 27.76 5.07 12.49
CA ASN A 218 28.22 6.33 11.91
C ASN A 218 29.12 6.07 10.69
N ARG A 219 29.57 7.16 10.04
CA ARG A 219 30.38 7.10 8.83
C ARG A 219 31.74 6.44 9.04
N GLU A 220 32.42 6.75 10.14
CA GLU A 220 33.71 6.17 10.49
C GLU A 220 33.63 4.64 10.67
N ALA A 221 32.59 4.15 11.35
CA ALA A 221 32.35 2.71 11.51
C ALA A 221 32.08 2.04 10.15
N PHE A 222 31.41 2.73 9.23
CA PHE A 222 31.19 2.23 7.88
C PHE A 222 32.49 2.16 7.07
N ASP A 223 33.30 3.22 7.09
CA ASP A 223 34.57 3.27 6.36
C ASP A 223 35.56 2.21 6.91
N ASN A 224 35.53 1.96 8.23
CA ASN A 224 36.32 0.93 8.90
C ASN A 224 35.51 -0.35 9.23
N TRP A 225 34.66 -0.80 8.30
CA TRP A 225 33.69 -1.86 8.53
C TRP A 225 34.29 -3.16 9.12
N LYS A 226 33.71 -3.62 10.23
CA LYS A 226 33.97 -4.92 10.87
C LYS A 226 32.66 -5.54 11.37
N TRP A 227 32.58 -6.86 11.47
CA TRP A 227 31.39 -7.54 12.00
C TRP A 227 31.06 -7.17 13.46
N THR A 228 32.07 -6.77 14.24
CA THR A 228 31.87 -6.26 15.60
C THR A 228 31.08 -4.94 15.64
N ASN A 229 30.97 -4.21 14.52
CA ASN A 229 30.18 -2.98 14.44
C ASN A 229 28.70 -3.22 14.72
N VAL A 230 28.19 -4.43 14.47
CA VAL A 230 26.80 -4.81 14.77
C VAL A 230 26.45 -4.55 16.24
N PHE A 231 27.37 -4.85 17.16
CA PHE A 231 27.15 -4.61 18.59
C PHE A 231 27.11 -3.12 18.92
N GLY A 232 28.02 -2.33 18.32
CA GLY A 232 28.02 -0.88 18.49
C GLY A 232 26.80 -0.19 17.86
N TRP A 233 26.25 -0.76 16.79
CA TRP A 233 25.00 -0.32 16.20
C TRP A 233 23.79 -0.69 17.07
N ALA A 234 23.75 -1.90 17.64
CA ALA A 234 22.62 -2.38 18.44
C ALA A 234 22.33 -1.53 19.69
N VAL A 235 23.34 -0.81 20.20
CA VAL A 235 23.21 0.13 21.33
C VAL A 235 23.28 1.59 20.91
N SER A 236 23.19 1.89 19.60
CA SER A 236 23.26 3.26 19.08
C SER A 236 21.94 4.01 19.27
N ASP A 237 22.02 5.34 19.24
CA ASP A 237 20.85 6.23 19.32
C ASP A 237 19.81 5.92 18.24
N ALA A 238 20.25 5.57 17.02
CA ALA A 238 19.34 5.17 15.95
C ALA A 238 18.48 3.96 16.34
N VAL A 239 19.09 2.93 16.96
CA VAL A 239 18.36 1.73 17.41
C VAL A 239 17.47 2.05 18.60
N ILE A 240 17.92 2.86 19.55
CA ILE A 240 17.11 3.27 20.70
C ILE A 240 15.86 4.04 20.23
N ILE A 241 16.01 4.96 19.27
CA ILE A 241 14.88 5.69 18.68
C ILE A 241 13.93 4.72 17.96
N LEU A 242 14.44 3.80 17.12
CA LEU A 242 13.63 2.79 16.44
C LEU A 242 12.85 1.92 17.42
N LEU A 243 13.48 1.46 18.51
CA LEU A 243 12.83 0.65 19.53
C LEU A 243 11.78 1.46 20.30
N THR A 244 12.08 2.71 20.64
CA THR A 244 11.17 3.60 21.38
C THR A 244 9.89 3.85 20.59
N TYR A 245 10.01 4.27 19.34
CA TYR A 245 8.84 4.49 18.48
C TYR A 245 8.18 3.16 18.09
N GLY A 246 8.99 2.14 17.77
CA GLY A 246 8.50 0.81 17.38
C GLY A 246 7.68 0.14 18.48
N ALA A 247 8.05 0.31 19.75
CA ALA A 247 7.29 -0.19 20.89
C ALA A 247 5.89 0.42 21.00
N VAL A 248 5.65 1.59 20.41
CA VAL A 248 4.33 2.24 20.38
C VAL A 248 3.57 1.88 19.10
N PHE A 249 4.15 2.14 17.93
CA PHE A 249 3.39 2.03 16.69
C PHE A 249 3.25 0.59 16.19
N LEU A 250 4.21 -0.32 16.44
CA LEU A 250 4.10 -1.70 15.97
C LEU A 250 2.96 -2.45 16.66
N PRO A 251 2.81 -2.43 18.00
CA PRO A 251 1.68 -3.08 18.66
C PRO A 251 0.34 -2.55 18.17
N LEU A 252 0.21 -1.22 18.01
CA LEU A 252 -1.00 -0.59 17.51
C LEU A 252 -1.33 -1.03 16.07
N MET A 253 -0.31 -1.06 15.20
CA MET A 253 -0.45 -1.52 13.82
C MET A 253 -0.88 -2.98 13.75
N TYR A 254 -0.20 -3.86 14.48
CA TYR A 254 -0.53 -5.30 14.52
C TYR A 254 -1.92 -5.52 15.09
N TYR A 255 -2.28 -4.80 16.16
CA TYR A 255 -3.61 -4.83 16.73
C TYR A 255 -4.66 -4.53 15.67
N TRP A 256 -4.58 -3.40 14.97
CA TRP A 256 -5.57 -3.04 13.95
C TRP A 256 -5.61 -4.03 12.78
N ILE A 257 -4.46 -4.43 12.23
CA ILE A 257 -4.45 -5.35 11.08
C ILE A 257 -5.06 -6.70 11.47
N ILE A 258 -4.67 -7.26 12.61
CA ILE A 258 -5.15 -8.58 13.06
C ILE A 258 -6.61 -8.50 13.48
N ASP A 259 -7.01 -7.46 14.23
CA ASP A 259 -8.40 -7.22 14.63
C ASP A 259 -9.32 -7.15 13.41
N TRP A 260 -8.93 -6.42 12.36
CA TRP A 260 -9.71 -6.33 11.14
C TRP A 260 -9.77 -7.64 10.37
N LEU A 261 -8.68 -8.41 10.32
CA LEU A 261 -8.70 -9.73 9.70
C LEU A 261 -9.67 -10.67 10.41
N LEU A 262 -9.63 -10.72 11.75
CA LEU A 262 -10.49 -11.56 12.58
C LEU A 262 -11.96 -11.14 12.50
N LYS A 263 -12.26 -9.86 12.71
CA LYS A 263 -13.63 -9.32 12.58
C LYS A 263 -14.19 -9.55 11.18
N GLY A 264 -13.36 -9.42 10.16
CA GLY A 264 -13.76 -9.73 8.79
C GLY A 264 -14.17 -11.19 8.63
N GLN A 265 -13.40 -12.13 9.18
CA GLN A 265 -13.75 -13.57 9.14
C GLN A 265 -15.07 -13.85 9.88
N ASP A 266 -15.32 -13.16 10.99
CA ASP A 266 -16.56 -13.30 11.76
C ASP A 266 -17.77 -12.75 10.98
N MET A 267 -17.60 -11.63 10.27
CA MET A 267 -18.62 -11.06 9.40
C MET A 267 -19.04 -12.03 8.28
N GLU A 268 -18.11 -12.78 7.70
CA GLU A 268 -18.42 -13.81 6.69
C GLU A 268 -19.17 -15.01 7.28
N LYS A 269 -18.95 -15.31 8.56
CA LYS A 269 -19.68 -16.36 9.30
C LYS A 269 -21.07 -15.90 9.76
N GLY A 270 -21.44 -14.65 9.52
CA GLY A 270 -22.72 -14.08 9.94
C GLY A 270 -22.81 -13.80 11.44
N LEU A 271 -21.67 -13.67 12.14
CA LEU A 271 -21.66 -13.28 13.54
C LEU A 271 -22.00 -11.78 13.66
N GLU A 272 -23.05 -11.46 14.40
CA GLU A 272 -23.47 -10.07 14.65
C GLU A 272 -22.48 -9.34 15.57
N GLU A 273 -21.92 -10.05 16.55
CA GLU A 273 -20.89 -9.56 17.46
C GLU A 273 -19.62 -10.41 17.32
N SER A 274 -18.50 -9.75 17.01
CA SER A 274 -17.19 -10.39 17.03
C SER A 274 -16.68 -10.47 18.47
N PRO A 275 -16.08 -11.60 18.90
CA PRO A 275 -15.45 -11.68 20.21
C PRO A 275 -14.35 -10.63 20.36
N ASP A 276 -14.06 -10.23 21.59
CA ASP A 276 -13.01 -9.23 21.84
C ASP A 276 -11.63 -9.77 21.42
N PHE A 277 -10.74 -8.86 21.05
CA PHE A 277 -9.38 -9.17 20.60
C PHE A 277 -8.62 -10.01 21.63
N PHE A 278 -8.77 -9.67 22.91
CA PHE A 278 -8.08 -10.35 24.02
C PHE A 278 -8.69 -11.71 24.37
N ASP A 279 -9.90 -12.02 23.91
CA ASP A 279 -10.49 -13.36 24.08
C ASP A 279 -9.94 -14.36 23.07
N ARG A 280 -9.31 -13.87 21.99
CA ARG A 280 -8.82 -14.68 20.86
C ARG A 280 -7.30 -14.73 20.76
N ILE A 281 -6.60 -14.61 21.88
CA ILE A 281 -5.12 -14.63 21.93
C ILE A 281 -4.47 -15.78 21.13
N PRO A 282 -5.00 -17.03 21.12
CA PRO A 282 -4.43 -18.09 20.29
C PRO A 282 -4.47 -17.78 18.78
N GLU A 283 -5.58 -17.24 18.29
CA GLU A 283 -5.76 -16.87 16.88
C GLU A 283 -4.93 -15.63 16.53
N VAL A 284 -4.89 -14.64 17.43
CA VAL A 284 -4.04 -13.45 17.31
C VAL A 284 -2.57 -13.85 17.19
N ARG A 285 -2.08 -14.74 18.07
CA ARG A 285 -0.69 -15.24 18.02
C ARG A 285 -0.40 -15.98 16.72
N LYS A 286 -1.34 -16.78 16.23
CA LYS A 286 -1.21 -17.48 14.95
C LYS A 286 -1.08 -16.49 13.79
N LEU A 287 -2.01 -15.54 13.66
CA LEU A 287 -1.96 -14.52 12.60
C LEU A 287 -0.72 -13.64 12.69
N PHE A 288 -0.35 -13.21 13.91
CA PHE A 288 0.89 -12.48 14.14
C PHE A 288 2.11 -13.27 13.63
N THR A 289 2.18 -14.56 13.93
CA THR A 289 3.27 -15.44 13.48
C THR A 289 3.28 -15.59 11.96
N GLU A 290 2.12 -15.79 11.34
CA GLU A 290 2.00 -15.94 9.89
C GLU A 290 2.37 -14.65 9.13
N ILE A 291 1.92 -13.49 9.61
CA ILE A 291 2.30 -12.17 9.06
C ILE A 291 3.82 -11.96 9.18
N ASN A 292 4.40 -12.25 10.34
CA ASN A 292 5.85 -12.12 10.53
C ASN A 292 6.65 -13.13 9.72
N ALA A 293 6.13 -14.35 9.52
CA ALA A 293 6.72 -15.33 8.62
C ALA A 293 6.72 -14.84 7.16
N ALA A 294 5.68 -14.09 6.74
CA ALA A 294 5.67 -13.46 5.42
C ALA A 294 6.71 -12.35 5.32
N VAL A 295 6.72 -11.43 6.29
CA VAL A 295 7.62 -10.26 6.29
C VAL A 295 9.09 -10.69 6.42
N PHE A 296 9.44 -11.47 7.44
CA PHE A 296 10.84 -11.84 7.70
C PHE A 296 11.26 -13.10 6.94
N GLY A 297 10.40 -14.11 6.87
CA GLY A 297 10.74 -15.36 6.19
C GLY A 297 10.82 -15.19 4.68
N ILE A 298 9.76 -14.66 4.06
CA ILE A 298 9.71 -14.50 2.60
C ILE A 298 10.48 -13.26 2.17
N SER A 299 10.11 -12.06 2.66
CA SER A 299 10.66 -10.82 2.11
C SER A 299 12.12 -10.55 2.52
N LEU A 300 12.48 -10.71 3.81
CA LEU A 300 13.89 -10.58 4.22
C LEU A 300 14.73 -11.77 3.73
N GLY A 301 14.23 -13.00 3.83
CA GLY A 301 14.91 -14.18 3.30
C GLY A 301 15.24 -14.06 1.81
N SER A 302 14.30 -13.54 1.00
CA SER A 302 14.55 -13.31 -0.43
C SER A 302 15.60 -12.22 -0.67
N ALA A 303 15.59 -11.14 0.10
CA ALA A 303 16.59 -10.07 0.01
C ALA A 303 18.01 -10.56 0.33
N VAL A 304 18.16 -11.36 1.40
CA VAL A 304 19.45 -11.98 1.77
C VAL A 304 19.92 -12.93 0.66
N LEU A 305 19.03 -13.76 0.13
CA LEU A 305 19.36 -14.64 -1.00
C LEU A 305 19.84 -13.82 -2.22
N ALA A 306 19.16 -12.72 -2.54
CA ALA A 306 19.59 -11.84 -3.62
C ALA A 306 21.03 -11.34 -3.41
N THR A 307 21.35 -10.90 -2.19
CA THR A 307 22.72 -10.47 -1.84
C THR A 307 23.73 -11.59 -2.02
N VAL A 308 23.41 -12.81 -1.60
CA VAL A 308 24.30 -13.97 -1.76
C VAL A 308 24.53 -14.28 -3.24
N LEU A 309 23.47 -14.28 -4.06
CA LEU A 309 23.55 -14.57 -5.49
C LEU A 309 24.37 -13.50 -6.24
N ILE A 310 24.10 -12.22 -5.99
CA ILE A 310 24.83 -11.10 -6.60
C ILE A 310 26.33 -11.16 -6.26
N ARG A 311 26.67 -11.51 -5.02
CA ARG A 311 28.07 -11.60 -4.58
C ARG A 311 28.80 -12.80 -5.16
N LYS A 312 28.13 -13.95 -5.30
CA LYS A 312 28.76 -15.16 -5.82
C LYS A 312 28.90 -15.16 -7.34
N PHE A 313 27.90 -14.65 -8.05
CA PHE A 313 27.80 -14.80 -9.50
C PHE A 313 27.94 -13.46 -10.26
N GLY A 314 28.16 -12.35 -9.55
CA GLY A 314 28.13 -11.02 -10.13
C GLY A 314 26.71 -10.51 -10.36
N TRP A 315 26.59 -9.22 -10.69
CA TRP A 315 25.31 -8.53 -10.72
C TRP A 315 24.32 -9.09 -11.77
N PRO A 316 24.68 -9.28 -13.05
CA PRO A 316 23.72 -9.75 -14.05
C PRO A 316 23.21 -11.17 -13.79
N ALA A 317 24.12 -12.11 -13.51
CA ALA A 317 23.77 -13.51 -13.27
C ALA A 317 23.05 -13.68 -11.92
N GLY A 318 23.52 -12.99 -10.87
CA GLY A 318 22.89 -13.02 -9.56
C GLY A 318 21.46 -12.46 -9.56
N MET A 319 21.24 -11.32 -10.24
CA MET A 319 19.90 -10.75 -10.40
C MET A 319 18.99 -11.62 -11.26
N THR A 320 19.51 -12.26 -12.31
CA THR A 320 18.73 -13.20 -13.13
C THR A 320 18.30 -14.41 -12.31
N GLY A 321 19.23 -15.00 -11.55
CA GLY A 321 18.92 -16.11 -10.63
C GLY A 321 17.92 -15.70 -9.55
N TYR A 322 18.05 -14.49 -9.00
CA TYR A 322 17.10 -13.97 -8.02
C TYR A 322 15.70 -13.73 -8.61
N ALA A 323 15.62 -13.17 -9.83
CA ALA A 323 14.35 -12.97 -10.52
C ALA A 323 13.65 -14.30 -10.81
N ALA A 324 14.40 -15.33 -11.23
CA ALA A 324 13.88 -16.68 -11.40
C ALA A 324 13.36 -17.26 -10.07
N PHE A 325 14.11 -17.10 -8.98
CA PHE A 325 13.68 -17.52 -7.64
C PHE A 325 12.39 -16.79 -7.20
N LEU A 326 12.31 -15.47 -7.35
CA LEU A 326 11.10 -14.71 -7.04
C LEU A 326 9.92 -15.15 -7.89
N ALA A 327 10.11 -15.39 -9.19
CA ALA A 327 9.05 -15.86 -10.07
C ALA A 327 8.49 -17.23 -9.62
N LEU A 328 9.35 -18.13 -9.13
CA LEU A 328 8.95 -19.42 -8.57
C LEU A 328 8.22 -19.27 -7.23
N MET A 329 8.77 -18.47 -6.30
CA MET A 329 8.19 -18.25 -4.98
C MET A 329 6.83 -17.53 -5.03
N LEU A 330 6.71 -16.57 -5.95
CA LEU A 330 5.50 -15.78 -6.18
C LEU A 330 4.59 -16.39 -7.26
N ASN A 331 4.84 -17.64 -7.67
CA ASN A 331 3.89 -18.36 -8.49
C ASN A 331 2.59 -18.59 -7.68
N LYS A 332 1.44 -18.65 -8.37
CA LYS A 332 0.12 -18.88 -7.76
C LYS A 332 0.02 -20.20 -6.98
N TRP A 333 0.93 -21.13 -7.23
CA TRP A 333 1.06 -22.42 -6.54
C TRP A 333 2.21 -22.48 -5.53
N GLY A 334 2.97 -21.40 -5.40
CA GLY A 334 4.14 -21.33 -4.53
C GLY A 334 3.81 -21.09 -3.06
N LEU A 335 4.85 -21.11 -2.22
CA LEU A 335 4.75 -20.86 -0.79
C LEU A 335 4.09 -19.50 -0.49
N GLY A 336 4.35 -18.47 -1.31
CA GLY A 336 3.76 -17.15 -1.13
C GLY A 336 2.23 -17.15 -1.21
N SER A 337 1.68 -17.88 -2.18
CA SER A 337 0.22 -18.05 -2.32
C SER A 337 -0.37 -18.81 -1.13
N ALA A 338 0.27 -19.91 -0.70
CA ALA A 338 -0.18 -20.67 0.46
C ALA A 338 -0.21 -19.82 1.74
N LEU A 339 0.81 -18.98 1.95
CA LEU A 339 0.88 -18.10 3.11
C LEU A 339 -0.16 -16.96 3.03
N CYS A 340 -0.37 -16.37 1.85
CA CYS A 340 -1.44 -15.38 1.64
C CYS A 340 -2.81 -15.94 1.99
N LYS A 341 -3.11 -17.19 1.57
CA LYS A 341 -4.37 -17.87 1.91
C LYS A 341 -4.56 -18.02 3.42
N ARG A 342 -3.50 -18.41 4.13
CA ARG A 342 -3.53 -18.57 5.60
C ARG A 342 -3.79 -17.22 6.30
N ILE A 343 -3.02 -16.20 5.96
CA ILE A 343 -3.16 -14.84 6.54
C ILE A 343 -4.55 -14.27 6.27
N MET A 344 -5.04 -14.36 5.03
CA MET A 344 -6.36 -13.84 4.67
C MET A 344 -7.50 -14.73 5.18
N GLY A 345 -7.21 -15.98 5.54
CA GLY A 345 -8.23 -16.98 5.90
C GLY A 345 -9.20 -17.24 4.76
N VAL A 346 -8.69 -17.57 3.57
CA VAL A 346 -9.49 -17.86 2.36
C VAL A 346 -8.95 -19.08 1.61
N ASP A 347 -9.85 -19.86 1.01
CA ASP A 347 -9.45 -21.02 0.20
C ASP A 347 -8.94 -20.63 -1.19
N SER A 348 -9.46 -19.52 -1.72
CA SER A 348 -9.10 -18.96 -3.01
C SER A 348 -8.62 -17.51 -2.88
N LEU A 349 -7.52 -17.18 -3.55
CA LEU A 349 -7.02 -15.81 -3.68
C LEU A 349 -7.59 -15.07 -4.90
N GLN A 350 -8.67 -15.62 -5.46
CA GLN A 350 -9.48 -15.01 -6.49
C GLN A 350 -10.94 -15.07 -6.03
N GLY A 351 -11.52 -13.88 -5.85
CA GLY A 351 -12.95 -13.69 -5.58
C GLY A 351 -13.66 -13.07 -6.78
N ILE A 352 -14.96 -12.88 -6.60
CA ILE A 352 -15.84 -12.20 -7.55
C ILE A 352 -15.52 -10.69 -7.50
N PRO A 353 -15.51 -9.97 -8.64
CA PRO A 353 -15.47 -8.51 -8.63
C PRO A 353 -16.65 -7.93 -7.85
N ILE A 354 -16.41 -6.88 -7.06
CA ILE A 354 -17.44 -6.26 -6.24
C ILE A 354 -18.60 -5.72 -7.08
N GLU A 355 -18.34 -5.33 -8.32
CA GLU A 355 -19.37 -4.87 -9.26
C GLU A 355 -20.38 -5.98 -9.61
N GLU A 356 -19.93 -7.23 -9.70
CA GLU A 356 -20.80 -8.39 -9.94
C GLU A 356 -21.60 -8.75 -8.67
N GLU A 357 -21.00 -8.64 -7.48
CA GLU A 357 -21.71 -8.80 -6.21
C GLU A 357 -22.81 -7.75 -6.04
N VAL A 358 -22.53 -6.49 -6.39
CA VAL A 358 -23.52 -5.40 -6.40
C VAL A 358 -24.67 -5.72 -7.36
N ALA A 359 -24.36 -6.18 -8.58
CA ALA A 359 -25.39 -6.51 -9.56
C ALA A 359 -26.33 -7.60 -9.04
N LYS A 360 -25.77 -8.68 -8.49
CA LYS A 360 -26.54 -9.78 -7.90
C LYS A 360 -27.41 -9.31 -6.74
N ALA A 361 -26.85 -8.50 -5.83
CA ALA A 361 -27.61 -7.98 -4.68
C ALA A 361 -28.76 -7.05 -5.10
N ILE A 362 -28.60 -6.29 -6.18
CA ILE A 362 -29.67 -5.46 -6.74
C ILE A 362 -30.77 -6.33 -7.37
N GLU A 363 -30.40 -7.38 -8.11
CA GLU A 363 -31.38 -8.32 -8.69
C GLU A 363 -32.21 -9.02 -7.62
N GLU A 364 -31.57 -9.49 -6.55
CA GLU A 364 -32.25 -10.09 -5.39
C GLU A 364 -33.25 -9.10 -4.77
N GLN A 365 -32.88 -7.83 -4.60
CA GLN A 365 -33.80 -6.80 -4.08
C GLN A 365 -34.96 -6.51 -5.02
N LYS A 366 -34.73 -6.48 -6.35
CA LYS A 366 -35.81 -6.32 -7.33
C LYS A 366 -36.80 -7.49 -7.27
N ALA A 367 -36.31 -8.72 -7.11
CA ALA A 367 -37.16 -9.90 -6.99
C ALA A 367 -38.02 -9.86 -5.72
N LEU A 368 -37.46 -9.41 -4.59
CA LEU A 368 -38.20 -9.23 -3.34
C LEU A 368 -39.31 -8.18 -3.48
N VAL A 369 -39.04 -7.05 -4.14
CA VAL A 369 -40.05 -6.00 -4.39
C VAL A 369 -41.12 -6.47 -5.37
N ALA A 370 -40.79 -7.33 -6.34
CA ALA A 370 -41.77 -7.86 -7.29
C ALA A 370 -42.71 -8.92 -6.68
N THR A 371 -42.34 -9.50 -5.54
CA THR A 371 -43.11 -10.55 -4.84
C THR A 371 -43.90 -10.03 -3.62
N SER A 372 -43.63 -8.80 -3.19
CA SER A 372 -44.40 -8.04 -2.18
C SER A 372 -45.49 -7.19 -2.82
#